data_AF-A0A162RVJ2-F1
#
_entry.id   AF-A0A162RVJ2-F1
#
_cell.length_a   1.000
_cell.length_b   1.000
_cell.length_c   1.000
_cell.angle_alpha   90.00
_cell.angle_beta   90.00
_cell.angle_gamma   90.00
#
_symmetry.space_group_name_H-M   'P 1'
#
loop_
_entity.id
_entity.type
_entity.pdbx_description
1 polymer ?
#
loop_
_entity_poly.entity_id
_entity_poly.type
_entity_poly.pdbx_seq_one_letter_code
_entity_poly.pdbx_strand_id
1 'polypeptide(L)' 'MAFATLQYMSLGRAKASNCVQCGKCEQHCPQHISIREELKNVKATFEQNL' A
#
# COMPACT_ATOMS: atom_id res chain seq x y z
N MET A 1 -1.38 24.00 13.53
CA MET A 1 -1.21 22.77 12.71
C MET A 1 -2.05 21.63 13.28
N ALA A 2 -3.37 21.82 13.42
CA ALA A 2 -4.27 20.85 14.07
C ALA A 2 -5.27 20.18 13.10
N PHE A 3 -5.21 20.51 11.80
CA PHE A 3 -6.14 19.99 10.79
C PHE A 3 -5.59 18.83 9.96
N ALA A 4 -4.27 18.55 10.02
CA ALA A 4 -3.64 17.49 9.23
C ALA A 4 -3.76 16.09 9.87
N THR A 5 -4.09 15.98 11.15
CA THR A 5 -4.15 14.68 11.84
C THR A 5 -5.43 13.90 11.57
N LEU A 6 -6.56 14.56 11.30
CA LEU A 6 -7.87 13.89 11.13
C LEU A 6 -7.98 13.09 9.83
N GLN A 7 -7.41 13.56 8.71
CA GLN A 7 -7.48 12.85 7.43
C GLN A 7 -6.61 11.59 7.38
N TYR A 8 -5.47 11.58 8.07
CA TYR A 8 -4.49 10.49 8.00
C TYR A 8 -4.76 9.33 8.98
N MET A 9 -5.73 9.44 9.89
CA MET A 9 -6.04 8.36 10.86
C MET A 9 -6.53 7.05 10.20
N SER A 10 -7.04 7.10 8.97
CA SER A 10 -7.59 5.92 8.27
C SER A 10 -6.54 5.07 7.53
N LEU A 11 -5.34 5.61 7.27
CA LEU A 11 -4.24 4.90 6.60
C LEU A 11 -3.77 3.67 7.37
N GLY A 12 -3.97 3.62 8.69
CA GLY A 12 -3.60 2.46 9.52
C GLY A 12 -4.30 1.15 9.12
N ARG A 13 -5.41 1.20 8.37
CA ARG A 13 -6.10 0.00 7.87
C ARG A 13 -5.61 -0.48 6.50
N ALA A 14 -4.94 0.37 5.71
CA ALA A 14 -4.49 0.02 4.36
C ALA A 14 -3.06 -0.52 4.37
N LYS A 15 -2.90 -1.78 4.77
CA LYS A 15 -1.60 -2.49 4.82
C LYS A 15 -1.24 -3.10 3.46
N ALA A 16 0.06 -3.28 3.21
CA ALA A 16 0.53 -3.96 2.01
C ALA A 16 0.11 -5.45 2.00
N SER A 17 0.02 -6.07 3.18
CA SER A 17 -0.56 -7.41 3.36
C SER A 17 -2.01 -7.56 2.92
N ASN A 18 -2.77 -6.47 2.76
CA ASN A 18 -4.15 -6.55 2.27
C ASN A 18 -4.23 -6.74 0.75
N CYS A 19 -3.11 -6.66 0.02
CA CYS A 19 -3.09 -6.85 -1.42
C CYS A 19 -3.49 -8.30 -1.78
N VAL A 20 -4.61 -8.46 -2.49
CA VAL A 20 -5.08 -9.76 -3.01
C VAL A 20 -4.56 -10.07 -4.42
N GLN A 21 -3.55 -9.33 -4.88
CA GLN A 21 -2.86 -9.56 -6.16
C GLN A 21 -3.75 -9.52 -7.42
N CYS A 22 -4.87 -8.79 -7.38
CA CYS A 22 -5.84 -8.72 -8.48
C CYS A 22 -5.34 -8.04 -9.76
N GLY A 23 -4.24 -7.29 -9.71
CA GLY A 23 -3.61 -6.65 -10.88
C GLY A 23 -4.29 -5.39 -11.42
N LYS A 24 -5.45 -4.99 -10.87
CA LYS A 24 -6.18 -3.78 -11.33
C LYS A 24 -5.34 -2.51 -11.25
N CYS A 25 -4.53 -2.37 -10.21
CA CYS A 25 -3.64 -1.21 -10.04
C CYS A 25 -2.60 -1.10 -11.16
N GLU A 26 -2.03 -2.22 -11.60
CA GLU A 26 -1.03 -2.26 -12.67
C GLU A 26 -1.63 -1.88 -14.03
N GLN A 27 -2.86 -2.33 -14.32
CA GLN A 27 -3.58 -1.97 -15.55
C GLN A 27 -3.85 -0.46 -15.67
N HIS A 28 -4.02 0.22 -14.55
CA HIS A 28 -4.26 1.67 -14.50
C HIS A 28 -2.97 2.47 -14.32
N CYS A 29 -1.82 1.82 -14.15
CA CYS A 29 -0.58 2.51 -13.85
C CYS A 29 0.03 3.09 -15.13
N PRO A 30 0.06 4.43 -15.32
CA PRO A 30 0.63 5.03 -16.53
C PRO A 30 2.14 4.82 -16.64
N GLN A 31 2.80 4.56 -15.51
CA GLN A 31 4.24 4.30 -15.43
C GLN A 31 4.59 2.81 -15.62
N HIS A 32 3.60 1.93 -15.77
CA HIS A 32 3.79 0.49 -15.99
C HIS A 32 4.72 -0.19 -14.98
N ILE A 33 4.62 0.19 -13.70
CA ILE A 33 5.43 -0.42 -12.63
C ILE A 33 4.79 -1.70 -12.10
N SER A 34 5.62 -2.59 -11.57
CA SER A 34 5.21 -3.87 -10.98
C SER A 34 4.66 -3.70 -9.55
N ILE A 35 3.51 -3.01 -9.40
CA ILE A 35 2.93 -2.66 -8.09
C ILE A 35 2.77 -3.88 -7.17
N ARG A 36 2.36 -5.05 -7.68
CA ARG A 36 2.19 -6.24 -6.85
C ARG A 36 3.50 -6.75 -6.27
N GLU A 37 4.60 -6.66 -7.02
CA GLU A 37 5.93 -7.04 -6.52
C GLU A 37 6.42 -6.04 -5.48
N GLU A 38 6.24 -4.74 -5.72
CA GLU A 38 6.62 -3.73 -4.74
C GLU A 38 5.83 -3.84 -3.44
N LEU A 39 4.54 -4.18 -3.50
CA LEU A 39 3.74 -4.42 -2.29
C LEU A 39 4.25 -5.63 -1.48
N LYS A 40 4.83 -6.66 -2.12
CA LYS A 40 5.52 -7.73 -1.40
C LYS A 40 6.77 -7.21 -0.69
N ASN A 41 7.56 -6.37 -1.36
CA ASN A 41 8.75 -5.75 -0.77
C ASN A 41 8.38 -4.88 0.45
N VAL A 42 7.31 -4.08 0.33
CA VAL A 42 6.78 -3.27 1.44
C VAL A 42 6.35 -4.14 2.60
N LYS A 43 5.58 -5.21 2.36
CA LYS A 43 5.22 -6.18 3.41
C LYS A 43 6.48 -6.80 4.05
N ALA A 44 7.45 -7.22 3.24
CA ALA A 44 8.69 -7.81 3.72
C ALA A 44 9.57 -6.83 4.51
N THR A 45 9.43 -5.52 4.29
CA THR A 45 10.29 -4.53 4.95
C THR A 45 9.62 -3.95 6.21
N PHE A 46 8.32 -3.66 6.12
CA PHE A 46 7.60 -2.87 7.14
C PHE A 46 6.63 -3.69 8.00
N GLU A 47 6.37 -4.95 7.64
CA GLU A 47 5.38 -5.81 8.33
C GLU A 47 6.02 -7.07 8.96
N GLN A 48 7.33 -7.04 9.28
CA GLN A 48 8.09 -8.20 9.81
C GLN A 48 7.75 -8.63 11.24
N ASN A 49 7.07 -7.77 12.01
CA ASN A 49 6.74 -8.01 13.42
C ASN A 49 5.22 -8.11 13.64
N LEU A 50 4.51 -8.74 12.71
CA LEU A 50 3.06 -8.96 12.76
C LEU A 50 2.72 -10.32 13.39
#